data_AF-A0A1G1GCI3-F1
#
_entry.id   AF-A0A1G1GCI3-F1
#
_cell.length_a   1.000
_cell.length_b   1.000
_cell.length_c   1.000
_cell.angle_alpha   90.00
_cell.angle_beta   90.00
_cell.angle_gamma   90.00
#
_symmetry.space_group_name_H-M   'P 1'
#
loop_
_entity.id
_entity.type
_entity.pdbx_description
1 polymer ?
#
loop_
_entity_poly.entity_id
_entity_poly.type
_entity_poly.pdbx_seq_one_letter_code
_entity_poly.pdbx_strand_id
1 'polypeptide(L)'
;MNQMRNAECGFTLLEVMVALLIIATSFVVLLHTRNQSVITADYAKRATVATLLASEKMSDIEQEDFPDTGDDSSNFGDDYPEYRWKTSVSDTTY
;
A
#
# COMPACT_ATOMS: atom_id res chain seq x y z
N MET A 1 12.15 -66.20 30.44
CA MET A 1 11.48 -65.34 29.43
C MET A 1 12.09 -63.96 29.49
N ASN A 2 12.85 -63.57 28.46
CA ASN A 2 13.52 -62.27 28.39
C ASN A 2 12.49 -61.14 28.23
N GLN A 3 12.50 -60.19 29.15
CA GLN A 3 11.81 -58.92 28.98
C GLN A 3 12.54 -58.10 27.91
N MET A 4 11.88 -57.83 26.79
CA MET A 4 12.33 -56.84 25.81
C MET A 4 12.22 -55.45 26.45
N ARG A 5 13.37 -54.83 26.72
CA ARG A 5 13.42 -53.43 27.15
C ARG A 5 13.07 -52.57 25.94
N ASN A 6 11.88 -51.99 25.93
CA ASN A 6 11.58 -50.85 25.05
C ASN A 6 12.51 -49.71 25.49
N ALA A 7 13.46 -49.35 24.63
CA ALA A 7 14.25 -48.15 24.80
C ALA A 7 13.36 -46.97 24.37
N GLU A 8 12.81 -46.25 25.35
CA GLU A 8 12.21 -44.95 25.08
C GLU A 8 13.34 -44.01 24.61
N CYS A 9 13.46 -43.82 23.31
CA CYS A 9 14.36 -42.83 22.73
C CYS A 9 13.84 -41.43 23.06
N GLY A 10 14.50 -40.75 24.01
CA GLY A 10 14.28 -39.33 24.27
C GLY A 10 14.72 -38.47 23.08
N PHE A 11 14.13 -37.28 22.97
CA PHE A 11 14.55 -36.27 21.99
C PHE A 11 16.03 -35.92 22.18
N THR A 12 16.78 -35.90 21.08
CA THR A 12 18.16 -35.40 21.12
C THR A 12 18.15 -33.88 21.28
N LEU A 13 19.16 -33.33 21.95
CA LEU A 13 19.32 -31.87 22.05
C LEU A 13 19.44 -31.23 20.66
N LEU A 14 20.06 -31.95 19.72
CA LEU A 14 20.19 -31.52 18.32
C LEU A 14 18.84 -31.33 17.64
N GLU A 15 17.88 -32.21 17.89
CA GLU A 15 16.55 -32.13 17.30
C GLU A 15 15.77 -30.89 17.78
N VAL A 16 15.88 -30.55 19.06
CA VAL A 16 15.28 -29.32 19.61
C VAL A 16 15.92 -28.07 19.00
N MET A 17 17.25 -28.07 18.81
CA MET A 17 17.94 -26.95 18.17
C MET A 17 17.52 -26.77 16.71
N VAL A 18 17.35 -27.86 15.96
CA VAL A 18 16.86 -27.82 14.57
C VAL A 18 15.42 -27.32 14.52
N ALA A 19 14.55 -27.79 15.43
CA ALA A 19 13.17 -27.31 15.51
C ALA A 19 13.10 -25.80 15.79
N LEU A 20 13.92 -25.30 16.72
CA LEU A 20 14.01 -23.86 17.01
C LEU A 20 14.52 -23.05 15.82
N LEU A 21 15.48 -23.56 15.06
CA LEU A 21 15.98 -22.92 13.85
C LEU A 21 14.87 -22.77 12.79
N ILE A 22 14.09 -23.82 12.57
CA ILE A 22 12.97 -23.82 11.62
C ILE A 22 11.89 -22.83 12.07
N ILE A 23 11.55 -22.82 13.37
CA ILE A 23 10.56 -21.89 13.93
C ILE A 23 11.03 -20.44 13.80
N ALA A 24 12.28 -20.15 14.15
CA ALA A 24 12.83 -18.79 14.08
C ALA A 24 12.83 -18.25 12.64
N THR A 25 13.30 -19.04 11.67
CA THR A 25 13.31 -18.62 10.25
C THR A 25 11.90 -18.43 9.70
N SER A 26 10.97 -19.33 10.01
CA SER A 26 9.56 -19.21 9.61
C SER A 26 8.91 -17.96 10.21
N PHE A 27 9.22 -17.63 11.47
CA PHE A 27 8.67 -16.47 12.16
C PHE A 27 9.10 -15.15 11.50
N VAL A 28 10.36 -15.05 11.06
CA VAL A 28 10.83 -13.88 10.30
C VAL A 28 10.07 -13.71 8.99
N VAL A 29 9.84 -14.81 8.25
CA VAL A 29 9.06 -14.79 7.00
C VAL A 29 7.62 -14.34 7.25
N LEU A 30 6.97 -14.88 8.29
CA LEU A 30 5.60 -14.52 8.66
C LEU A 30 5.46 -13.06 9.09
N LEU A 31 6.47 -12.50 9.77
CA LEU A 31 6.48 -11.09 10.17
C LEU A 31 6.61 -10.18 8.94
N HIS A 32 7.44 -10.55 7.96
CA HIS A 32 7.61 -9.80 6.73
C HIS A 32 6.33 -9.74 5.88
N THR A 33 5.54 -10.81 5.85
CA THR A 33 4.31 -10.91 5.04
C THR A 33 3.20 -9.93 5.45
N ARG A 34 3.23 -9.33 6.65
CA ARG A 34 2.14 -8.47 7.13
C ARG A 34 2.19 -7.01 6.70
N ASN A 35 3.28 -6.53 6.10
CA ASN A 35 3.44 -5.08 5.83
C ASN A 35 2.82 -4.56 4.52
N GLN A 36 2.27 -5.42 3.66
CA GLN A 36 1.81 -4.99 2.34
C GLN A 36 0.44 -4.31 2.34
N SER A 37 -0.45 -4.65 3.27
CA SER A 37 -1.84 -4.15 3.27
C SER A 37 -1.96 -2.65 3.60
N VAL A 38 -1.01 -2.10 4.37
CA VAL A 38 -1.04 -0.69 4.76
C VAL A 38 -0.66 0.22 3.58
N ILE A 39 0.35 -0.17 2.81
CA ILE A 39 0.81 0.62 1.65
C ILE A 39 -0.26 0.66 0.56
N THR A 40 -0.92 -0.47 0.29
CA THR A 40 -1.98 -0.52 -0.72
C THR A 40 -3.23 0.26 -0.28
N ALA A 41 -3.60 0.20 0.99
CA ALA A 41 -4.73 0.98 1.52
C ALA A 41 -4.45 2.49 1.50
N ASP A 42 -3.23 2.90 1.86
CA ASP A 42 -2.81 4.31 1.78
C ASP A 42 -2.84 4.82 0.34
N TYR A 43 -2.27 4.06 -0.60
CA TYR A 43 -2.32 4.40 -2.02
C TYR A 43 -3.76 4.53 -2.53
N ALA A 44 -4.63 3.56 -2.20
CA ALA A 44 -6.04 3.59 -2.61
C ALA A 44 -6.75 4.83 -2.07
N LYS A 45 -6.57 5.15 -0.78
CA LYS A 45 -7.12 6.36 -0.17
C LYS A 45 -6.63 7.61 -0.88
N ARG A 46 -5.32 7.71 -1.12
CA ARG A 46 -4.72 8.88 -1.76
C ARG A 46 -5.21 9.08 -3.19
N ALA A 47 -5.37 7.99 -3.94
CA ALA A 47 -5.93 8.01 -5.28
C ALA A 47 -7.40 8.46 -5.28
N THR A 48 -8.23 7.96 -4.35
CA THR A 48 -9.63 8.41 -4.23
C THR A 48 -9.72 9.90 -3.92
N VAL A 49 -8.92 10.42 -2.99
CA VAL A 49 -8.90 11.85 -2.67
C VAL A 49 -8.43 12.67 -3.87
N ALA A 50 -7.37 12.25 -4.56
CA ALA A 50 -6.91 12.90 -5.78
C ALA A 50 -8.00 12.99 -6.85
N THR A 51 -8.74 11.89 -7.07
CA THR A 51 -9.85 11.86 -8.03
C THR A 51 -10.97 12.81 -7.64
N LEU A 52 -11.35 12.86 -6.35
CA LEU A 52 -12.40 13.76 -5.87
C LEU A 52 -12.02 15.22 -6.09
N LEU A 53 -10.79 15.59 -5.72
CA LEU A 53 -10.25 16.94 -5.92
C LEU A 53 -10.14 17.32 -7.41
N ALA A 54 -9.79 16.35 -8.26
CA ALA A 54 -9.78 16.57 -9.71
C ALA A 54 -11.20 16.79 -10.27
N SER A 55 -12.19 16.04 -9.79
CA SER A 55 -13.60 16.23 -10.18
C SER A 55 -14.14 17.59 -9.73
N GLU A 56 -13.79 18.03 -8.53
CA GLU A 56 -14.12 19.38 -8.04
C GLU A 56 -13.50 20.44 -8.95
N LYS A 57 -12.20 20.35 -9.24
CA LYS A 57 -11.53 21.32 -10.11
C LYS A 57 -12.08 21.32 -11.54
N MET A 58 -12.48 20.16 -12.06
CA MET A 58 -13.14 20.07 -13.36
C MET A 58 -14.50 20.76 -13.33
N SER A 59 -15.29 20.58 -12.27
CA SER A 59 -16.58 21.24 -12.10
C SER A 59 -16.46 22.76 -11.97
N ASP A 60 -15.36 23.27 -11.42
CA ASP A 60 -15.08 24.71 -11.39
C ASP A 60 -14.83 25.26 -12.80
N ILE A 61 -14.07 24.53 -13.62
CA ILE A 61 -13.77 24.90 -15.00
C ILE A 61 -15.01 24.81 -15.89
N GLU A 62 -15.87 23.82 -15.69
CA GLU A 62 -17.14 23.69 -16.42
C GLU A 62 -18.16 24.79 -16.08
N GLN A 63 -18.02 25.46 -14.92
CA GLN A 63 -18.84 26.63 -14.59
C GLN A 63 -18.37 27.89 -15.32
N GLU A 64 -17.13 27.93 -15.80
CA GLU A 64 -16.64 28.98 -16.67
C GLU A 64 -17.11 28.70 -18.11
N ASP A 65 -17.96 29.58 -18.65
CA ASP A 65 -18.63 29.39 -19.96
C ASP A 65 -17.64 29.22 -21.12
N PHE A 66 -16.46 29.84 -21.01
CA PHE A 66 -15.30 29.63 -21.89
C PHE A 66 -14.02 29.70 -21.04
N PRO A 67 -13.46 28.56 -20.61
CA PRO A 67 -12.22 28.58 -19.84
C PRO A 67 -11.05 29.04 -20.72
N ASP A 68 -10.15 29.82 -20.14
CA ASP A 68 -8.99 30.33 -20.86
C ASP A 68 -8.10 29.18 -21.38
N THR A 69 -7.77 29.22 -22.66
CA THR A 69 -6.84 28.27 -23.29
C THR A 69 -5.45 28.42 -22.68
N GLY A 70 -4.89 27.33 -22.14
CA GLY A 70 -3.59 27.34 -21.50
C GLY A 70 -3.38 26.24 -20.48
N ASP A 71 -2.18 26.21 -19.92
CA ASP A 71 -1.82 25.39 -18.78
C ASP A 71 -1.93 26.24 -17.50
N ASP A 72 -2.68 25.77 -16.51
CA ASP A 72 -2.70 26.34 -15.16
C ASP A 72 -2.33 25.26 -14.14
N SER A 73 -1.66 25.66 -13.06
CA SER A 73 -1.27 24.74 -11.99
C SER A 73 -1.12 25.48 -10.68
N SER A 74 -1.71 24.90 -9.63
CA SER A 74 -1.58 25.41 -8.27
C SER A 74 -1.73 24.29 -7.24
N ASN A 75 -1.66 24.66 -5.97
CA ASN A 75 -1.90 23.75 -4.86
C ASN A 75 -3.36 23.88 -4.39
N PHE A 76 -3.85 22.89 -3.65
CA PHE A 76 -5.18 22.92 -3.03
C PHE A 76 -5.19 23.65 -1.66
N GLY A 77 -4.29 24.61 -1.46
CA GLY A 77 -4.17 25.38 -0.21
C GLY A 77 -3.72 24.56 1.00
N ASP A 78 -4.03 25.06 2.20
CA ASP A 78 -3.66 24.44 3.48
C ASP A 78 -4.53 23.22 3.84
N ASP A 79 -5.68 23.06 3.19
CA ASP A 79 -6.58 21.92 3.40
C ASP A 79 -6.02 20.62 2.82
N TYR A 80 -5.22 20.71 1.75
CA TYR A 80 -4.63 19.58 1.04
C TYR A 80 -3.19 19.89 0.59
N PRO A 81 -2.23 20.09 1.52
CA PRO A 81 -0.87 20.50 1.21
C PRO A 81 -0.07 19.45 0.41
N GLU A 82 -0.46 18.18 0.49
CA GLU A 82 0.16 17.08 -0.24
C GLU A 82 -0.35 16.92 -1.69
N TYR A 83 -1.39 17.67 -2.09
CA TYR A 83 -2.00 17.61 -3.41
C TYR A 83 -1.73 18.87 -4.24
N ARG A 84 -1.48 18.67 -5.54
CA ARG A 84 -1.34 19.75 -6.54
C ARG A 84 -2.19 19.41 -7.75
N TRP A 85 -2.72 20.42 -8.41
CA TRP A 85 -3.48 20.26 -9.65
C TRP A 85 -2.76 20.93 -10.81
N LYS A 86 -3.02 20.40 -12.00
CA LYS A 86 -2.64 20.99 -13.28
C LYS A 86 -3.81 20.81 -14.24
N THR A 87 -4.21 21.88 -14.92
CA THR A 87 -5.21 21.87 -15.99
C THR A 87 -4.55 22.29 -17.29
N SER A 88 -5.04 21.75 -18.39
CA SER A 88 -4.57 22.05 -19.74
C SER A 88 -5.80 22.16 -20.62
N VAL A 89 -6.11 23.37 -21.06
CA VAL A 89 -7.24 23.67 -21.94
C VAL A 89 -6.66 23.96 -23.31
N SER A 90 -7.12 23.21 -24.32
CA SER A 90 -6.70 23.38 -25.71
C SER A 90 -7.93 23.51 -26.59
N ASP A 91 -7.87 24.41 -27.57
CA ASP A 91 -8.89 24.46 -28.62
C ASP A 91 -8.95 23.12 -29.35
N THR A 92 -10.17 22.63 -29.55
CA THR A 92 -10.39 21.49 -30.44
C THR A 92 -10.47 22.00 -31.87
N THR A 93 -9.51 21.62 -32.71
CA THR A 93 -9.59 21.87 -34.15
C THR A 93 -10.73 21.02 -34.72
N TYR A 94 -11.76 21.64 -35.29
CA TYR A 94 -12.73 20.98 -36.16
C TYR A 94 -12.47 21.37 -37.61
#